data_AF-A0A4W5LFS3-F1
#
_entry.id   AF-A0A4W5LFS3-F1
#
_cell.length_a   1.000
_cell.length_b   1.000
_cell.length_c   1.000
_cell.angle_alpha   90.00
_cell.angle_beta   90.00
_cell.angle_gamma   90.00
#
_symmetry.space_group_name_H-M   'P 1'
#
loop_
_entity.id
_entity.type
_entity.pdbx_description
1 polymer ?
#
loop_
_entity_poly.entity_id
_entity_poly.type
_entity_poly.pdbx_seq_one_letter_code
_entity_poly.pdbx_strand_id
1 'polypeptide(L)'
;IKGLCSLFLLYVSPALKYSVGLCQQKCKRSGTVESNYCTSDFVITGTVITAVVRGGSVYATISIINVYKESNLAIQQAGKTMSTKIIVLCKKCPFIRRGE
;
A
#
# COMPACT_ATOMS: atom_id res chain seq x y z
N ILE A 1 -18.60 3.42 3.63
CA ILE A 1 -17.17 3.42 4.06
C ILE A 1 -16.77 4.73 4.74
N LYS A 2 -16.94 5.91 4.13
CA LYS A 2 -16.50 7.20 4.72
C LYS A 2 -17.00 7.47 6.17
N GLY A 3 -18.28 7.25 6.47
CA GLY A 3 -18.82 7.46 7.83
C GLY A 3 -18.29 6.47 8.88
N LEU A 4 -18.12 5.21 8.50
CA LEU A 4 -17.55 4.16 9.36
C LEU A 4 -16.08 4.45 9.69
N CYS A 5 -15.38 5.08 8.75
CA CYS A 5 -13.99 5.47 8.87
C CYS A 5 -13.75 6.51 9.97
N SER A 6 -14.63 7.51 10.04
CA SER A 6 -14.60 8.55 11.08
C SER A 6 -14.85 7.95 12.46
N LEU A 7 -15.77 6.98 12.56
CA LEU A 7 -16.08 6.31 13.82
C LEU A 7 -14.91 5.42 14.29
N PHE A 8 -14.27 4.70 13.38
CA PHE A 8 -13.07 3.91 13.69
C PHE A 8 -11.86 4.78 14.03
N LEU A 9 -11.66 5.95 13.42
CA LEU A 9 -10.58 6.87 13.79
C LEU A 9 -10.72 7.40 15.21
N LEU A 10 -11.95 7.62 15.68
CA LEU A 10 -12.21 7.98 17.08
C LEU A 10 -11.87 6.84 18.06
N TYR A 11 -11.87 5.60 17.59
CA TYR A 11 -11.58 4.40 18.39
C TYR A 11 -10.12 3.91 18.27
N VAL A 12 -9.48 4.14 17.11
CA VAL A 12 -8.10 3.72 16.82
C VAL A 12 -7.16 4.87 17.15
N SER A 13 -6.37 4.72 18.21
CA SER A 13 -5.29 5.64 18.55
C SER A 13 -4.22 5.69 17.45
N PRO A 14 -3.74 6.88 17.05
CA PRO A 14 -2.88 7.02 15.90
C PRO A 14 -1.44 6.63 16.24
N ALA A 15 -0.90 5.68 15.49
CA ALA A 15 0.44 5.74 14.88
C ALA A 15 1.10 4.35 14.77
N LEU A 16 0.63 3.54 13.83
CA LEU A 16 1.58 2.67 13.12
C LEU A 16 2.02 3.41 11.86
N LYS A 17 3.02 4.30 12.01
CA LYS A 17 3.76 4.80 10.86
C LYS A 17 4.56 3.63 10.30
N TYR A 18 4.30 3.28 9.05
CA TYR A 18 5.05 2.21 8.37
C TYR A 18 6.54 2.58 8.36
N SER A 19 7.32 1.89 9.19
CA SER A 19 8.74 2.16 9.44
C SER A 19 9.53 0.86 9.36
N VAL A 20 10.84 0.97 9.12
CA VAL A 20 11.75 -0.17 8.95
C VAL A 20 11.78 -1.08 10.19
N GLY A 21 11.53 -0.54 11.40
CA GLY A 21 11.43 -1.31 12.64
C GLY A 21 10.28 -2.32 12.66
N LEU A 22 9.21 -2.10 11.87
CA LEU A 22 8.10 -3.04 11.72
C LEU A 22 8.47 -4.28 10.90
N CYS A 23 9.55 -4.25 10.12
CA CYS A 23 9.99 -5.41 9.32
C CYS A 23 10.52 -6.58 10.18
N GLN A 24 10.76 -6.37 11.48
CA GLN A 24 11.20 -7.41 12.41
C GLN A 24 10.05 -8.25 12.99
N GLN A 25 8.82 -7.72 12.98
CA GLN A 25 7.65 -8.43 13.50
C GLN A 25 7.12 -9.40 12.43
N LYS A 26 6.71 -10.62 12.82
CA LYS A 26 6.07 -11.59 11.90
C LYS A 26 4.99 -10.86 11.09
N CYS A 27 5.13 -10.82 9.77
CA CYS A 27 4.26 -10.06 8.88
C CYS A 27 2.84 -10.64 8.83
N LYS A 28 2.05 -10.39 9.87
CA LYS A 28 0.65 -10.76 9.92
C LYS A 28 -0.14 -9.50 9.63
N ARG A 29 -0.97 -9.54 8.58
CA ARG A 29 -1.98 -8.49 8.38
C ARG A 29 -2.84 -8.45 9.63
N SER A 30 -2.94 -7.27 10.24
CA SER A 30 -3.78 -7.03 11.41
C SER A 30 -4.93 -6.08 11.02
N GLY A 31 -6.01 -6.10 11.81
CA GLY A 31 -7.20 -5.30 11.56
C GLY A 31 -8.09 -5.80 10.42
N THR A 32 -9.21 -5.11 10.21
CA THR A 32 -10.18 -5.41 9.15
C THR A 32 -9.83 -4.69 7.85
N VAL A 33 -10.56 -4.98 6.77
CA VAL A 33 -10.40 -4.23 5.53
C VAL A 33 -10.78 -2.76 5.72
N GLU A 34 -11.84 -2.45 6.47
CA GLU A 34 -12.24 -1.06 6.69
C GLU A 34 -11.22 -0.30 7.52
N SER A 35 -10.72 -0.90 8.61
CA SER A 35 -9.74 -0.22 9.46
C SER A 35 -8.46 0.11 8.67
N ASN A 36 -8.00 -0.83 7.84
CA ASN A 36 -6.83 -0.63 6.99
C ASN A 36 -7.08 0.40 5.87
N TYR A 37 -8.27 0.41 5.27
CA TYR A 37 -8.66 1.41 4.28
C TYR A 37 -8.60 2.83 4.87
N CYS A 38 -8.99 2.98 6.13
CA CYS A 38 -9.05 4.25 6.83
C CYS A 38 -7.68 4.81 7.19
N THR A 39 -6.79 3.95 7.67
CA THR A 39 -5.45 4.33 8.08
C THR A 39 -4.46 4.46 6.92
N SER A 40 -4.74 3.82 5.78
CA SER A 40 -3.86 3.91 4.60
C SER A 40 -4.01 5.26 3.91
N ASP A 41 -2.90 5.89 3.52
CA ASP A 41 -2.93 7.16 2.78
C ASP A 41 -3.48 6.99 1.35
N PHE A 42 -3.25 5.83 0.75
CA PHE A 42 -3.75 5.50 -0.59
C PHE A 42 -4.26 4.05 -0.64
N VAL A 43 -5.21 3.80 -1.54
CA VAL A 43 -5.81 2.49 -1.79
C VAL A 43 -6.05 2.38 -3.29
N ILE A 44 -5.38 1.42 -3.92
CA ILE A 44 -5.48 1.14 -5.36
C ILE A 44 -5.61 -0.36 -5.59
N THR A 45 -6.13 -0.74 -6.75
CA THR A 45 -5.97 -2.08 -7.31
C THR A 45 -5.20 -1.97 -8.61
N GLY A 46 -4.39 -2.98 -8.90
CA GLY A 46 -3.50 -2.96 -10.04
C GLY A 46 -2.70 -4.23 -10.16
N THR A 47 -1.97 -4.36 -11.27
CA THR A 47 -1.09 -5.50 -11.57
C THR A 47 0.36 -5.09 -11.43
N VAL A 48 1.18 -5.93 -10.81
CA VAL A 48 2.61 -5.67 -10.64
C VAL A 48 3.34 -5.89 -11.97
N ILE A 49 3.84 -4.80 -12.57
CA ILE A 49 4.60 -4.81 -13.83
C ILE A 49 6.05 -5.23 -13.57
N THR A 50 6.67 -4.65 -12.55
CA THR A 50 8.08 -4.90 -12.19
C THR A 50 8.24 -4.92 -10.69
N ALA A 51 9.12 -5.78 -10.16
CA ALA A 51 9.52 -5.77 -8.76
C ALA A 51 11.03 -5.97 -8.68
N VAL A 52 11.76 -4.95 -8.21
CA VAL A 52 13.23 -4.95 -8.14
C VAL A 52 13.69 -4.80 -6.70
N VAL A 53 14.51 -5.72 -6.21
CA VAL A 53 15.06 -5.64 -4.84
C VAL A 53 16.31 -4.75 -4.85
N ARG A 54 16.35 -3.71 -4.02
CA ARG A 54 17.55 -2.87 -3.78
C ARG A 54 17.67 -2.54 -2.30
N GLY A 55 18.83 -2.77 -1.71
CA GLY A 55 19.11 -2.38 -0.31
C GLY A 55 18.14 -2.97 0.73
N GLY A 56 17.60 -4.17 0.50
CA GLY A 56 16.63 -4.82 1.40
C GLY A 56 15.17 -4.40 1.19
N SER A 57 14.91 -3.44 0.32
CA SER A 57 13.57 -3.00 -0.08
C SER A 57 13.21 -3.48 -1.49
N VAL A 58 11.91 -3.52 -1.79
CA VAL A 58 11.37 -3.88 -3.11
C VAL A 58 10.78 -2.64 -3.75
N TYR A 59 11.27 -2.31 -4.93
CA TYR A 59 10.78 -1.23 -5.78
C TYR A 59 9.83 -1.86 -6.79
N ALA A 60 8.53 -1.65 -6.59
CA ALA A 60 7.49 -2.22 -7.43
C ALA A 60 6.86 -1.14 -8.32
N THR A 61 6.66 -1.46 -9.60
CA THR A 61 5.85 -0.66 -10.52
C THR A 61 4.53 -1.37 -10.72
N ILE A 62 3.42 -0.70 -10.44
CA ILE A 62 2.07 -1.24 -10.55
C ILE A 62 1.34 -0.54 -11.69
N SER A 63 0.73 -1.30 -12.57
CA SER A 63 -0.28 -0.82 -13.52
C SER A 63 -1.59 -0.65 -12.76
N ILE A 64 -2.11 0.56 -12.68
CA ILE A 64 -3.31 0.85 -11.91
C ILE A 64 -4.54 0.40 -12.71
N ILE A 65 -5.40 -0.38 -12.07
CA ILE A 65 -6.72 -0.77 -12.58
C ILE A 65 -7.77 0.19 -12.02
N ASN A 66 -7.81 0.39 -10.70
CA ASN A 66 -8.69 1.36 -10.05
C ASN A 66 -7.99 2.10 -8.91
N VAL A 67 -8.41 3.34 -8.69
CA VAL A 67 -7.99 4.17 -7.55
C VAL A 67 -9.20 4.39 -6.64
N TYR A 68 -9.08 4.01 -5.37
CA TYR A 68 -10.13 4.21 -4.36
C TYR A 68 -9.78 5.36 -3.41
N LYS A 69 -8.49 5.55 -3.15
CA LYS A 69 -7.95 6.66 -2.34
C LYS A 69 -6.58 7.06 -2.89
N GLU A 70 -6.43 8.32 -3.29
CA GLU A 70 -5.25 8.80 -4.00
C GLU A 70 -4.31 9.65 -3.15
N SER A 71 -4.73 10.09 -1.95
CA SER A 71 -4.21 11.26 -1.23
C SER A 71 -2.76 11.70 -1.52
N ASN A 72 -1.76 10.81 -1.35
CA ASN A 72 -0.33 11.12 -1.58
C ASN A 72 0.35 10.23 -2.64
N LEU A 73 -0.42 9.51 -3.46
CA LEU A 73 0.12 8.57 -4.43
C LEU A 73 0.52 9.29 -5.72
N ALA A 74 1.80 9.21 -6.09
CA ALA A 74 2.26 9.72 -7.38
C ALA A 74 1.88 8.74 -8.51
N ILE A 75 0.94 9.15 -9.36
CA ILE A 75 0.51 8.39 -10.54
C ILE A 75 1.22 8.92 -11.78
N GLN A 76 1.87 8.03 -12.52
CA GLN A 76 2.45 8.28 -13.83
C GLN A 76 1.47 7.80 -14.90
N GLN A 77 1.10 8.67 -15.82
CA GLN A 77 0.20 8.35 -16.92
C GLN A 77 0.95 8.39 -18.25
N ALA A 78 0.82 7.31 -19.03
CA ALA A 78 1.37 7.21 -20.38
C ALA A 78 0.25 6.72 -21.31
N GLY A 79 -0.32 7.64 -22.09
CA GLY A 79 -1.51 7.35 -22.91
C GLY A 79 -2.69 6.92 -22.04
N LYS A 80 -3.26 5.74 -22.33
CA LYS A 80 -4.37 5.15 -21.56
C LYS A 80 -3.92 4.34 -20.34
N THR A 81 -2.62 4.15 -20.15
CA THR A 81 -2.08 3.34 -19.05
C THR A 81 -1.67 4.24 -17.88
N MET A 82 -2.19 3.94 -16.70
CA MET A 82 -1.78 4.57 -15.44
C MET A 82 -0.89 3.61 -14.67
N SER A 83 0.17 4.13 -14.07
CA SER A 83 1.09 3.32 -13.27
C SER A 83 1.62 4.10 -12.08
N THR A 84 2.05 3.40 -11.04
CA THR A 84 2.71 4.03 -9.90
C THR A 84 3.90 3.20 -9.45
N LYS A 85 4.89 3.87 -8.85
CA LYS A 85 6.04 3.22 -8.23
C LYS A 85 5.83 3.24 -6.72
N ILE A 86 5.84 2.07 -6.11
CA ILE A 86 5.80 1.93 -4.64
C ILE A 86 7.09 1.30 -4.16
N ILE A 87 7.48 1.67 -2.94
CA ILE A 87 8.63 1.10 -2.26
C ILE A 87 8.12 0.31 -1.08
N VAL A 88 8.35 -1.00 -1.10
CA VAL A 88 8.09 -1.88 0.05
C VAL A 88 9.39 -2.04 0.81
N LEU A 89 9.44 -1.44 1.99
CA LEU A 89 10.64 -1.42 2.83
C LEU A 89 11.05 -2.83 3.29
N CYS A 90 10.07 -3.71 3.49
CA CYS A 90 10.30 -5.08 3.94
C CYS A 90 10.26 -6.09 2.77
N LYS A 91 11.41 -6.60 2.32
CA LYS A 91 11.46 -7.61 1.23
C LYS A 91 10.63 -8.86 1.47
N LYS A 92 10.52 -9.31 2.72
CA LYS A 92 9.79 -10.55 3.03
C LYS A 92 8.28 -10.39 2.92
N CYS A 93 7.74 -9.19 3.16
CA CYS A 93 6.29 -9.00 3.23
C CYS A 93 5.84 -7.54 3.03
N PRO A 94 4.68 -7.31 2.39
CA PRO A 94 3.86 -8.30 1.69
C PRO A 94 4.63 -8.96 0.54
N PHE A 95 4.31 -10.22 0.26
CA PHE A 95 4.96 -10.93 -0.82
C PHE A 95 4.41 -10.42 -2.15
N ILE A 96 5.26 -9.80 -2.95
CA ILE A 96 4.90 -9.19 -4.23
C ILE A 96 5.39 -10.11 -5.35
N ARG A 97 4.47 -10.58 -6.20
CA ARG A 97 4.77 -11.30 -7.45
C ARG A 97 4.48 -10.43 -8.65
N ARG A 98 5.32 -10.56 -9.68
CA ARG A 98 5.10 -9.92 -10.97
C ARG A 98 3.94 -10.62 -11.69
N GLY A 99 3.02 -9.85 -12.26
CA GLY A 99 1.87 -10.35 -13.04
C GLY A 99 0.63 -10.70 -12.21
N GLU A 100 0.67 -10.51 -10.89
CA GLU A 100 -0.49 -10.58 -9.99
C GLU A 100 -1.01 -9.17 -9.66
#